data_AF-A0A0W0H4V4-F1
#
_entry.id   AF-A0A0W0H4V4-F1
#
_cell.length_a   1.000
_cell.length_b   1.000
_cell.length_c   1.000
_cell.angle_alpha   90.00
_cell.angle_beta   90.00
_cell.angle_gamma   90.00
#
_symmetry.space_group_name_H-M   'P 1'
#
loop_
_entity.id
_entity.type
_entity.pdbx_description
1 polymer ?
#
loop_
_entity_poly.entity_id
_entity_poly.type
_entity_poly.pdbx_seq_one_letter_code
_entity_poly.pdbx_strand_id
1 'polypeptide(L)'
;MNEFSPHRDDVLQAWFDTFLIDGRAPRAGEIFRNPAQARTLEELAATGCESLYRGALAERLDAHSRAGGGYLRASDLKDYRAQWVEPIHINY
;
A
#
# COMPACT_ATOMS: atom_id res chain seq x y z
N MET A 1 4.76 -28.07 -2.96
CA MET A 1 3.29 -27.95 -2.97
C MET A 1 2.97 -26.59 -2.37
N ASN A 2 2.31 -25.70 -3.11
CA ASN A 2 2.03 -24.32 -2.66
C ASN A 2 0.90 -24.36 -1.62
N GLU A 3 1.20 -23.94 -0.39
CA GLU A 3 0.33 -24.07 0.79
C GLU A 3 -1.02 -23.37 0.59
N PHE A 4 -1.06 -22.29 -0.19
CA PHE A 4 -2.24 -21.45 -0.37
C PHE A 4 -2.90 -21.55 -1.75
N SER A 5 -2.56 -22.57 -2.54
CA SER A 5 -3.12 -22.76 -3.88
C SER A 5 -4.67 -22.73 -3.98
N PRO A 6 -5.46 -23.25 -3.00
CA PRO A 6 -6.93 -23.20 -3.09
C PRO A 6 -7.54 -21.82 -2.78
N HIS A 7 -6.74 -20.86 -2.32
CA HIS A 7 -7.21 -19.52 -1.92
C HIS A 7 -6.67 -18.41 -2.82
N ARG A 8 -6.10 -18.77 -3.98
CA ARG A 8 -5.58 -17.81 -4.96
C ARG A 8 -6.73 -17.27 -5.81
N ASP A 9 -7.16 -16.07 -5.47
CA ASP A 9 -7.98 -15.19 -6.31
C ASP A 9 -7.06 -14.19 -7.02
N ASP A 10 -7.39 -13.80 -8.26
CA ASP A 10 -6.64 -12.81 -9.03
C ASP A 10 -6.48 -11.47 -8.28
N VAL A 11 -7.51 -11.06 -7.53
CA VAL A 11 -7.47 -9.84 -6.71
C VAL A 11 -6.44 -9.95 -5.58
N LEU A 12 -6.18 -11.16 -5.09
CA LEU A 12 -5.24 -11.43 -3.99
C LEU A 12 -3.84 -11.81 -4.49
N GLN A 13 -3.60 -11.88 -5.79
CA GLN A 13 -2.33 -12.35 -6.34
C GLN A 13 -1.14 -11.51 -5.84
N ALA A 14 -1.29 -10.18 -5.81
CA ALA A 14 -0.29 -9.27 -5.27
C ALA A 14 0.01 -9.52 -3.77
N TRP A 15 -0.96 -9.99 -2.98
CA TRP A 15 -0.75 -10.33 -1.58
C TRP A 15 0.18 -11.55 -1.47
N PHE A 16 -0.09 -12.60 -2.25
CA PHE A 16 0.75 -13.81 -2.24
C PHE A 16 2.17 -13.53 -2.71
N ASP A 17 2.33 -12.73 -3.76
CA ASP A 17 3.66 -12.37 -4.30
C ASP A 17 4.46 -11.49 -3.33
N THR A 18 3.77 -10.70 -2.50
CA THR A 18 4.41 -9.80 -1.54
C THR A 18 4.80 -10.53 -0.26
N PHE A 19 3.93 -11.38 0.28
CA PHE A 19 4.05 -11.88 1.65
C PHE A 19 4.53 -13.33 1.76
N LEU A 20 4.54 -14.11 0.67
CA LEU A 20 5.08 -15.47 0.70
C LEU A 20 6.58 -15.49 0.36
N ILE A 21 7.31 -16.37 1.03
CA ILE A 21 8.69 -16.72 0.69
C ILE A 21 8.64 -18.11 0.07
N ASP A 22 9.05 -18.24 -1.20
CA ASP A 22 9.03 -19.50 -1.96
C ASP A 22 7.66 -20.22 -1.93
N GLY A 23 6.56 -19.47 -1.95
CA GLY A 23 5.20 -20.01 -1.99
C GLY A 23 4.67 -20.54 -0.65
N ARG A 24 5.31 -20.20 0.47
CA ARG A 24 4.83 -20.49 1.83
C ARG A 24 4.89 -19.25 2.71
N ALA A 25 4.20 -19.29 3.84
CA ALA A 25 4.35 -18.23 4.84
C ALA A 25 5.78 -18.23 5.41
N PRO A 26 6.32 -17.05 5.79
CA PRO A 26 7.58 -16.95 6.53
C PRO A 26 7.50 -17.73 7.85
N ARG A 27 8.59 -18.38 8.25
CA ARG A 27 8.68 -19.06 9.55
C ARG A 27 9.11 -18.07 10.65
N ALA A 28 8.77 -18.39 11.89
CA ALA A 28 9.27 -17.63 13.03
C ALA A 28 10.81 -17.59 13.02
N GLY A 29 11.37 -16.40 13.15
CA GLY A 29 12.83 -16.15 13.08
C GLY A 29 13.39 -15.99 11.66
N GLU A 30 12.58 -16.17 10.61
CA GLU A 30 13.01 -15.95 9.23
C GLU A 30 12.99 -14.46 8.85
N ILE A 31 13.99 -14.02 8.08
CA ILE A 31 14.06 -12.63 7.62
C ILE A 31 13.15 -12.46 6.41
N PHE A 32 12.11 -11.65 6.58
CA PHE A 32 11.26 -11.19 5.48
C PHE A 32 11.79 -9.86 4.91
N ARG A 33 11.69 -9.69 3.58
CA ARG A 33 12.06 -8.45 2.88
C ARG A 33 10.94 -8.05 1.93
N ASN A 34 10.64 -6.75 1.86
CA ASN A 34 9.68 -6.19 0.92
C ASN A 34 10.33 -5.12 0.02
N PRO A 35 11.03 -5.52 -1.07
CA PRO A 35 11.70 -4.58 -1.97
C PRO A 35 10.74 -3.60 -2.66
N ALA A 36 9.49 -4.00 -2.89
CA ALA A 36 8.49 -3.12 -3.50
C ALA A 36 8.12 -1.97 -2.56
N GLN A 37 7.91 -2.25 -1.27
CA GLN A 37 7.68 -1.22 -0.27
C GLN A 37 8.91 -0.33 -0.06
N ALA A 38 10.11 -0.90 -0.08
CA ALA A 38 11.35 -0.13 0.02
C ALA A 38 11.44 0.94 -1.09
N ARG A 39 11.19 0.56 -2.35
CA ARG A 39 11.14 1.52 -3.48
C ARG A 39 10.09 2.61 -3.29
N THR A 40 8.92 2.26 -2.77
CA THR A 40 7.89 3.27 -2.43
C THR A 40 8.39 4.23 -1.36
N LEU A 41 9.06 3.75 -0.31
CA LEU A 41 9.60 4.61 0.76
C LEU A 41 10.73 5.52 0.25
N GLU A 42 11.58 5.02 -0.64
CA GLU A 42 12.63 5.81 -1.31
C GLU A 42 12.04 6.96 -2.14
N GLU A 43 11.00 6.68 -2.93
CA GLU A 43 10.25 7.69 -3.70
C GLU A 43 9.60 8.74 -2.77
N LEU A 44 9.00 8.31 -1.67
CA LEU A 44 8.42 9.23 -0.68
C LEU A 44 9.51 10.13 -0.08
N ALA A 45 10.65 9.56 0.31
CA ALA A 45 11.76 10.34 0.84
C ALA A 45 12.30 11.34 -0.19
N ALA A 46 12.47 10.91 -1.45
CA ALA A 46 12.99 11.76 -2.52
C ALA A 46 12.04 12.91 -2.89
N THR A 47 10.73 12.71 -2.76
CA THR A 47 9.72 13.70 -3.15
C THR A 47 9.14 14.50 -1.97
N GLY A 48 9.63 14.31 -0.75
CA GLY A 48 9.01 14.90 0.43
C GLY A 48 7.55 14.47 0.62
N CYS A 49 7.26 13.21 0.29
CA CYS A 49 5.93 12.57 0.26
C CYS A 49 4.95 13.10 -0.79
N GLU A 50 5.32 14.06 -1.63
CA GLU A 50 4.42 14.63 -2.64
C GLU A 50 4.03 13.60 -3.73
N SER A 51 4.87 12.62 -4.04
CA SER A 51 4.53 11.59 -5.05
C SER A 51 3.26 10.82 -4.70
N LEU A 52 2.98 10.62 -3.40
CA LEU A 52 1.77 9.95 -2.92
C LEU A 52 0.50 10.69 -3.29
N TYR A 53 0.54 12.02 -3.31
CA TYR A 53 -0.64 12.86 -3.51
C TYR A 53 -0.71 13.45 -4.92
N ARG A 54 0.43 13.78 -5.53
CA ARG A 54 0.54 14.61 -6.74
C ARG A 54 1.65 14.16 -7.69
N GLY A 55 2.07 12.89 -7.63
CA GLY A 55 3.09 12.35 -8.52
C GLY A 55 2.86 10.88 -8.90
N ALA A 56 3.95 10.18 -9.22
CA ALA A 56 3.89 8.84 -9.82
C ALA A 56 3.19 7.80 -8.93
N LEU A 57 3.29 7.89 -7.61
CA LEU A 57 2.57 6.98 -6.71
C LEU A 57 1.05 7.21 -6.76
N ALA A 58 0.60 8.46 -6.83
CA ALA A 58 -0.83 8.79 -6.97
C ALA A 58 -1.43 8.20 -8.26
N GLU A 59 -0.71 8.32 -9.37
CA GLU A 59 -1.12 7.74 -10.66
C GLU A 59 -1.20 6.22 -10.62
N ARG A 60 -0.21 5.56 -9.99
CA ARG A 60 -0.20 4.11 -9.82
C ARG A 60 -1.37 3.62 -8.96
N LEU A 61 -1.72 4.37 -7.91
CA LEU A 61 -2.88 4.06 -7.06
C LEU A 61 -4.20 4.23 -7.82
N ASP A 62 -4.37 5.28 -8.61
CA ASP A 62 -5.55 5.48 -9.47
C ASP A 62 -5.68 4.33 -10.48
N ALA A 63 -4.60 4.00 -11.19
CA ALA A 63 -4.59 2.90 -12.16
C ALA A 63 -4.99 1.56 -11.52
N HIS A 64 -4.44 1.24 -10.34
CA HIS A 64 -4.81 0.03 -9.62
C HIS A 64 -6.26 0.07 -9.13
N SER A 65 -6.72 1.21 -8.59
CA SER A 65 -8.10 1.38 -8.16
C SER A 65 -9.06 1.14 -9.32
N ARG A 66 -8.82 1.71 -10.50
CA ARG A 66 -9.64 1.47 -11.70
C ARG A 66 -9.65 0.01 -12.13
N ALA A 67 -8.47 -0.62 -12.19
CA ALA A 67 -8.34 -2.01 -12.59
C ALA A 67 -9.10 -2.96 -11.64
N GLY A 68 -9.13 -2.65 -10.34
CA GLY A 68 -9.85 -3.42 -9.32
C GLY A 68 -11.30 -3.00 -9.07
N GLY A 69 -11.87 -2.09 -9.86
CA GLY A 69 -13.24 -1.59 -9.66
C GLY A 69 -13.44 -0.65 -8.46
N GLY A 70 -12.36 -0.11 -7.91
CA GLY A 70 -12.37 0.87 -6.82
C GLY A 70 -12.69 2.31 -7.26
N TYR A 71 -12.98 3.14 -6.25
CA TYR A 71 -13.44 4.52 -6.45
C TYR A 71 -12.37 5.60 -6.27
N LEU A 72 -11.21 5.26 -5.69
CA LEU A 72 -10.12 6.21 -5.44
C LEU A 72 -9.54 6.74 -6.76
N ARG A 73 -9.37 8.05 -6.87
CA ARG A 73 -8.78 8.73 -8.03
C ARG A 73 -7.57 9.57 -7.62
N ALA A 74 -6.70 9.84 -8.59
CA ALA A 74 -5.60 10.77 -8.38
C ALA A 74 -6.09 12.17 -7.96
N SER A 75 -7.29 12.59 -8.39
CA SER A 75 -7.92 13.83 -7.94
C SER A 75 -8.21 13.83 -6.44
N ASP A 76 -8.72 12.72 -5.89
CA ASP A 76 -9.02 12.61 -4.46
C ASP A 76 -7.74 12.76 -3.63
N LEU A 77 -6.66 12.12 -4.06
CA LEU A 77 -5.34 12.23 -3.45
C LEU A 77 -4.79 13.66 -3.56
N LYS A 78 -4.90 14.28 -4.74
CA LYS A 78 -4.43 15.64 -4.98
C LYS A 78 -5.14 16.67 -4.10
N ASP A 79 -6.45 16.49 -3.91
CA ASP A 79 -7.32 17.42 -3.21
C ASP A 79 -7.30 17.20 -1.68
N TYR A 80 -6.82 16.04 -1.22
CA TYR A 80 -6.64 15.75 0.20
C TYR A 80 -5.73 16.75 0.92
N ARG A 81 -6.13 17.17 2.13
CA ARG A 81 -5.33 17.97 3.06
C ARG A 81 -5.53 17.41 4.47
N ALA A 82 -4.44 17.12 5.16
CA ALA A 82 -4.49 16.79 6.58
C ALA A 82 -5.01 17.99 7.39
N GLN A 83 -5.86 17.74 8.37
CA GLN A 83 -6.47 18.76 9.21
C GLN A 83 -5.92 18.67 10.62
N TRP A 84 -5.44 19.80 11.14
CA TRP A 84 -5.26 19.98 12.57
C TRP A 84 -6.62 20.32 13.17
N VAL A 85 -7.00 19.61 14.24
CA VAL A 85 -8.30 19.76 14.91
C VAL A 85 -8.08 20.03 16.39
N GLU A 86 -9.03 20.73 17.01
CA GLU A 86 -9.04 20.95 18.45
C GLU A 86 -9.37 19.63 19.17
N PRO A 87 -8.47 19.09 20.02
CA PRO A 87 -8.76 17.89 20.78
C PRO A 87 -9.88 18.13 21.79
N ILE A 88 -10.80 17.16 21.93
CA ILE A 88 -11.82 17.20 22.98
C ILE A 88 -11.12 16.98 24.34
N HIS A 89 -11.38 17.87 25.31
CA HIS A 89 -10.88 17.72 26.68
C HIS A 89 -11.97 18.05 27.72
N ILE A 90 -11.85 17.45 28.90
CA ILE A 90 -12.68 17.73 30.08
C ILE A 90 -11.79 17.67 31.32
N ASN A 91 -12.01 18.56 32.28
CA ASN A 91 -11.40 18.49 33.60
C ASN A 91 -12.34 17.71 34.52
N TYR A 92 -11.82 16.64 35.13
CA TYR A 92 -12.53 15.83 36.13
C TYR A 92 -12.13 16.25 37.55
#